data_AF-A0AAD1WLI9-F1
#
_entry.id   AF-A0AAD1WLI9-F1
#
_cell.length_a   1.000
_cell.length_b   1.000
_cell.length_c   1.000
_cell.angle_alpha   90.00
_cell.angle_beta   90.00
_cell.angle_gamma   90.00
#
_symmetry.space_group_name_H-M   'P 1'
#
loop_
_entity.id
_entity.type
_entity.pdbx_description
1 polymer ?
#
loop_
_entity_poly.entity_id
_entity_poly.type
_entity_poly.pdbx_seq_one_letter_code
_entity_poly.pdbx_strand_id
1 'polypeptide(L)'
;MENKRMKIFILLLLTLSAYCFDKDDVKTWVQDSQKDQIHKDIKIPRRVAHAVIRRQKRSYDYYERWYPRVKSPLELKMEQCENYWPCDHMSELVGFYQAYQQYFGPV
;
A
#
# COMPACT_ATOMS: atom_id res chain seq x y z
N MET A 1 19.45 23.11 39.36
CA MET A 1 19.45 23.90 38.10
C MET A 1 19.05 23.06 36.87
N GLU A 2 18.81 21.75 37.01
CA GLU A 2 18.46 20.87 35.89
C GLU A 2 17.06 21.08 35.33
N ASN A 3 16.06 21.37 36.17
CA ASN A 3 14.67 21.53 35.72
C ASN A 3 14.46 22.72 34.78
N LYS A 4 15.27 23.78 34.90
CA LYS A 4 15.21 24.93 34.00
C LYS A 4 15.82 24.60 32.64
N ARG A 5 16.91 23.82 32.62
CA ARG A 5 17.56 23.38 31.37
C ARG A 5 16.68 22.40 30.61
N MET A 6 16.04 21.46 31.29
CA MET A 6 15.13 20.48 30.68
C MET A 6 13.90 21.13 30.00
N LYS A 7 13.32 22.16 30.63
CA LYS A 7 12.19 22.92 30.05
C LYS A 7 12.58 23.69 28.80
N ILE A 8 13.80 24.24 28.74
CA ILE A 8 14.31 24.95 27.56
C ILE A 8 14.47 23.99 26.37
N PHE A 9 14.98 22.78 26.61
CA PHE A 9 15.10 21.77 25.55
C PHE A 9 13.74 21.34 24.99
N ILE A 10 12.72 21.16 25.85
CA ILE A 10 11.37 20.78 25.40
C ILE A 10 10.74 21.88 24.54
N LEU A 11 10.89 23.15 24.93
CA LEU A 11 10.37 24.27 24.15
C LEU A 11 11.06 24.41 22.78
N LEU A 12 12.37 24.19 22.71
CA LEU A 12 13.11 24.18 21.45
C LEU A 12 12.64 23.08 20.49
N LEU A 13 12.40 21.86 21.00
CA LEU A 13 11.91 20.75 20.19
C LEU A 13 10.51 21.02 19.62
N LEU A 14 9.61 21.63 20.42
CA LEU A 14 8.26 21.98 19.96
C LEU A 14 8.26 23.08 18.88
N THR A 15 9.17 24.04 18.96
CA THR A 15 9.28 25.07 17.91
C THR A 15 9.85 24.52 16.60
N LEU A 16 10.71 23.51 16.66
CA LEU A 16 11.31 22.90 15.47
C LEU A 16 10.30 22.05 14.69
N SER A 17 9.44 21.30 15.38
CA SER A 17 8.42 20.47 14.73
C SER A 17 7.34 21.31 14.03
N ALA A 18 6.97 22.46 14.59
CA ALA A 18 6.02 23.38 13.96
C ALA A 18 6.60 24.01 12.67
N TYR A 19 7.90 24.26 12.62
CA TYR A 19 8.56 24.84 11.44
C TYR A 19 8.69 23.83 10.28
N CYS A 20 8.71 22.53 10.57
CA CYS A 20 8.77 21.47 9.56
C CYS A 20 7.42 21.19 8.88
N PHE A 21 6.30 21.67 9.42
CA PHE A 21 4.96 21.35 8.91
C PHE A 21 4.44 22.29 7.82
N ASP A 22 5.14 23.40 7.53
CA ASP A 22 4.61 24.49 6.69
C ASP A 22 5.17 24.52 5.26
N LYS A 23 5.54 23.36 4.72
CA LYS A 23 5.87 23.22 3.30
C LYS A 23 5.15 22.03 2.70
N ASP A 24 4.47 22.33 1.60
CA ASP A 24 3.73 21.46 0.68
C ASP A 24 2.22 21.58 0.92
N ASP A 25 1.49 22.43 0.18
CA ASP A 25 0.57 21.89 -0.86
C ASP A 25 -0.06 22.97 -1.78
N VAL A 26 0.71 23.91 -2.34
CA VAL A 26 0.15 24.94 -3.28
C VAL A 26 0.40 24.63 -4.77
N LYS A 27 1.24 23.64 -5.10
CA LYS A 27 1.68 23.43 -6.49
C LYS A 27 0.82 22.46 -7.32
N THR A 28 -0.06 21.69 -6.69
CA THR A 28 -0.84 20.61 -7.33
C THR A 28 -2.10 21.10 -8.05
N TRP A 29 -2.80 22.13 -7.54
CA TRP A 29 -4.10 22.55 -8.06
C TRP A 29 -4.07 23.25 -9.43
N VAL A 30 -2.92 23.81 -9.83
CA VAL A 30 -2.80 24.56 -11.09
C VAL A 30 -2.57 23.64 -12.29
N GLN A 31 -1.95 22.47 -12.10
CA GLN A 31 -1.67 21.53 -13.20
C GLN A 31 -2.85 20.62 -13.55
N ASP A 32 -3.70 20.28 -12.58
CA ASP A 32 -4.86 19.39 -12.83
C ASP A 32 -5.98 20.09 -13.62
N SER A 33 -6.17 21.40 -13.44
CA SER A 33 -7.20 22.18 -14.13
C SER A 33 -6.98 22.23 -15.65
N GLN A 34 -5.73 22.21 -16.11
CA GLN A 34 -5.38 22.28 -17.53
C GLN A 34 -5.52 20.93 -18.24
N LYS A 35 -5.29 19.82 -17.52
CA LYS A 35 -5.44 18.45 -18.02
C LYS A 35 -6.92 18.11 -18.30
N ASP A 36 -7.82 18.70 -17.52
CA ASP A 36 -9.24 18.43 -17.57
C ASP A 36 -9.97 19.09 -18.76
N GLN A 37 -9.34 20.10 -19.40
CA GLN A 37 -9.87 20.74 -20.62
C GLN A 37 -9.51 19.99 -21.91
N ILE A 38 -8.35 19.30 -21.97
CA ILE A 38 -7.89 18.61 -23.19
C ILE A 38 -8.68 17.31 -23.44
N HIS A 39 -9.24 16.70 -22.39
CA HIS A 39 -9.83 15.36 -22.47
C HIS A 39 -11.34 15.30 -22.79
N LYS A 40 -12.06 16.43 -22.80
CA LYS A 40 -13.54 16.40 -22.83
C LYS A 40 -14.15 16.07 -24.20
N ASP A 41 -13.40 16.19 -25.31
CA ASP A 41 -13.98 16.01 -26.66
C ASP A 41 -13.23 15.09 -27.64
N ILE A 42 -12.13 14.44 -27.24
CA ILE A 42 -11.41 13.52 -28.14
C ILE A 42 -12.06 12.13 -28.08
N LYS A 43 -13.24 11.99 -28.69
CA LYS A 43 -13.89 10.69 -28.90
C LYS A 43 -13.34 10.05 -30.19
N ILE A 44 -12.36 9.17 -30.05
CA ILE A 44 -11.78 8.44 -31.18
C ILE A 44 -12.84 7.43 -31.70
N PRO A 45 -13.18 7.44 -33.00
CA PRO A 45 -14.13 6.49 -33.55
C PRO A 45 -13.58 5.06 -33.46
N ARG A 46 -14.46 4.09 -33.14
CA ARG A 46 -14.10 2.68 -32.89
C ARG A 46 -13.19 2.07 -33.95
N ARG A 47 -13.38 2.43 -35.23
CA ARG A 47 -12.55 1.94 -36.35
C ARG A 47 -11.10 2.41 -36.24
N VAL A 48 -10.88 3.66 -35.86
CA VAL A 48 -9.54 4.23 -35.66
C VAL A 48 -8.90 3.65 -34.41
N ALA A 49 -9.66 3.49 -33.32
CA ALA A 49 -9.17 2.83 -32.11
C ALA A 49 -8.73 1.38 -32.35
N HIS A 50 -9.49 0.61 -33.14
CA HIS A 50 -9.14 -0.77 -33.50
C HIS A 50 -7.92 -0.88 -34.43
N ALA A 51 -7.66 0.14 -35.27
CA ALA A 51 -6.50 0.17 -36.15
C ALA A 51 -5.20 0.43 -35.39
N VAL A 52 -5.24 1.26 -34.34
CA VAL A 52 -4.10 1.61 -33.50
C VAL A 52 -3.88 0.58 -32.38
N ILE A 53 -4.96 0.11 -31.75
CA ILE A 53 -4.90 -0.84 -30.64
C ILE A 53 -5.15 -2.25 -31.19
N ARG A 54 -4.09 -2.92 -31.64
CA ARG A 54 -4.13 -4.37 -31.82
C ARG A 54 -4.28 -5.00 -30.43
N ARG A 55 -5.47 -5.47 -30.09
CA ARG A 55 -5.71 -6.22 -28.85
C ARG A 55 -4.77 -7.43 -28.86
N GLN A 56 -3.69 -7.38 -28.09
CA GLN A 56 -2.90 -8.59 -27.84
C GLN A 56 -3.88 -9.62 -27.27
N LYS A 57 -4.01 -10.75 -27.96
CA LYS A 57 -4.71 -11.90 -27.40
C LYS A 57 -3.96 -12.19 -26.11
N ARG A 58 -4.61 -12.00 -24.96
CA ARG A 58 -4.07 -12.45 -23.67
C ARG A 58 -4.01 -13.97 -23.77
N SER A 59 -2.92 -14.50 -24.31
CA SER A 59 -2.57 -15.91 -24.14
C SER A 59 -2.11 -16.01 -22.70
N TYR A 60 -3.07 -16.11 -21.78
CA TYR A 60 -2.76 -16.72 -20.50
C TYR A 60 -2.31 -18.13 -20.84
N ASP A 61 -1.02 -18.38 -20.64
CA ASP A 61 -0.51 -19.73 -20.75
C ASP A 61 -1.32 -20.59 -19.77
N TYR A 62 -1.79 -21.75 -20.22
CA TYR A 62 -2.67 -22.60 -19.41
C TYR A 62 -2.05 -22.92 -18.04
N TYR A 63 -0.71 -22.96 -18.00
CA TYR A 63 0.10 -23.12 -16.80
C TYR A 63 -0.02 -21.95 -15.81
N GLU A 64 -0.05 -20.69 -16.26
CA GLU A 64 -0.19 -19.53 -15.37
C GLU A 64 -1.55 -19.48 -14.64
N ARG A 65 -2.57 -20.18 -15.13
CA ARG A 65 -3.86 -20.32 -14.46
C ARG A 65 -3.87 -21.40 -13.36
N TRP A 66 -2.97 -22.38 -13.44
CA TRP A 66 -2.95 -23.53 -12.52
C TRP A 66 -2.06 -23.32 -11.30
N TYR A 67 -0.88 -22.71 -11.47
CA TYR A 67 0.02 -22.40 -10.36
C TYR A 67 -0.62 -21.59 -9.21
N PRO A 68 -1.49 -20.58 -9.44
CA PRO A 68 -2.13 -19.85 -8.34
C PRO A 68 -3.20 -20.64 -7.57
N ARG A 69 -3.49 -21.90 -7.93
CA ARG A 69 -4.51 -22.71 -7.24
C ARG A 69 -3.95 -23.58 -6.12
N VAL A 70 -2.65 -23.81 -6.10
CA VAL A 70 -1.99 -24.65 -5.08
C VAL A 70 -1.30 -23.72 -4.10
N LYS A 71 -1.93 -23.51 -2.95
CA LYS A 71 -1.34 -22.72 -1.86
C LYS A 71 -0.12 -23.43 -1.32
N SER A 72 0.92 -22.66 -1.00
CA SER A 72 2.10 -23.24 -0.36
C SER A 72 1.76 -23.74 1.06
N PRO A 73 2.51 -24.71 1.61
CA PRO A 73 2.32 -25.12 3.00
C PRO A 73 2.40 -23.96 4.00
N LEU A 74 3.26 -22.97 3.72
CA LEU A 74 3.38 -21.76 4.53
C LEU A 74 2.12 -20.89 4.44
N GLU A 75 1.60 -20.71 3.23
CA GLU A 75 0.38 -19.93 2.96
C GLU A 75 -0.85 -20.55 3.63
N LEU A 76 -0.96 -21.89 3.65
CA LEU A 76 -2.02 -22.57 4.41
C LEU A 76 -1.93 -22.30 5.92
N LYS A 77 -0.71 -22.23 6.47
CA LYS A 77 -0.49 -21.88 7.89
C LYS A 77 -0.81 -20.41 8.16
N MET A 78 -0.48 -19.51 7.24
CA MET A 78 -0.86 -18.10 7.31
C MET A 78 -2.37 -17.94 7.32
N GLU A 79 -3.08 -18.59 6.40
CA GLU A 79 -4.54 -18.57 6.37
C GLU A 79 -5.16 -19.18 7.63
N GLN A 80 -4.55 -20.21 8.22
CA GLN A 80 -4.99 -20.75 9.50
C GLN A 80 -4.86 -19.73 10.65
N CYS A 81 -3.78 -18.94 10.66
CA CYS A 81 -3.59 -17.87 11.63
C CYS A 81 -4.59 -16.72 11.42
N GLU A 82 -4.79 -16.28 10.19
CA GLU A 82 -5.74 -15.22 9.81
C GLU A 82 -7.19 -15.61 10.17
N ASN A 83 -7.55 -16.90 10.02
CA ASN A 83 -8.87 -17.40 10.41
C ASN A 83 -9.08 -17.47 11.94
N TYR A 84 -8.00 -17.41 12.74
CA TYR A 84 -8.08 -17.46 14.20
C TYR A 84 -7.72 -16.10 14.79
N TRP A 85 -8.76 -15.33 15.15
CA TRP A 85 -8.63 -13.94 15.60
C TRP A 85 -7.49 -13.66 16.61
N PRO A 86 -7.25 -14.51 17.64
CA PRO A 86 -6.11 -14.28 18.54
C PRO A 86 -4.74 -14.43 17.89
N CYS A 87 -4.58 -15.33 16.90
CA CYS A 87 -3.34 -15.45 16.13
C CYS A 87 -3.19 -14.29 15.16
N ASP A 88 -4.27 -13.95 14.44
CA ASP A 88 -4.30 -12.84 13.50
C ASP A 88 -3.86 -11.52 14.15
N HIS A 89 -4.53 -11.13 15.24
CA HIS A 89 -4.20 -9.91 15.98
C HIS A 89 -2.77 -9.92 16.54
N MET A 90 -2.32 -11.06 17.06
CA MET A 90 -0.96 -11.18 17.57
C MET A 90 0.08 -11.11 16.45
N SER A 91 -0.22 -11.62 15.26
CA SER A 91 0.67 -11.57 14.10
C SER A 91 0.95 -10.15 13.65
N GLU A 92 0.02 -9.21 13.85
CA GLU A 92 0.23 -7.78 13.61
C GLU A 92 1.26 -7.16 14.55
N LEU A 93 1.42 -7.72 15.76
CA LEU A 93 2.31 -7.17 16.80
C LEU A 93 3.72 -7.79 16.76
N VAL A 94 3.80 -9.12 16.58
CA VAL A 94 5.06 -9.87 16.70
C VAL A 94 5.48 -10.60 15.41
N GLY A 95 4.61 -10.60 14.39
CA GLY A 95 4.81 -11.31 13.14
C GLY A 95 4.26 -12.74 13.14
N PHE A 96 3.99 -13.24 11.94
CA PHE A 96 3.38 -14.55 11.70
C PHE A 96 4.10 -15.71 12.40
N TYR A 97 5.43 -15.81 12.30
CA TYR A 97 6.15 -16.98 12.82
C TYR A 97 5.98 -17.15 14.34
N GLN A 98 6.06 -16.04 15.08
CA GLN A 98 5.93 -16.05 16.54
C GLN A 98 4.47 -16.26 16.96
N ALA A 99 3.53 -15.60 16.28
CA ALA A 99 2.09 -15.77 16.52
C ALA A 99 1.63 -17.21 16.25
N TYR A 100 1.98 -17.77 15.10
CA TYR A 100 1.63 -19.13 14.74
C TYR A 100 2.23 -20.14 15.73
N GLN A 101 3.50 -19.96 16.11
CA GLN A 101 4.16 -20.86 17.06
C GLN A 101 3.49 -20.88 18.44
N GLN A 102 2.95 -19.75 18.90
CA GLN A 102 2.27 -19.67 20.18
C GLN A 102 0.93 -20.42 20.22
N TYR A 103 0.17 -20.42 19.12
CA TYR A 103 -1.17 -21.02 19.08
C TYR A 103 -1.21 -22.42 18.46
N PHE A 104 -0.37 -22.67 17.45
CA PHE A 104 -0.41 -23.87 16.62
C PHE A 104 0.89 -24.70 16.66
N GLY A 105 1.93 -24.20 17.33
CA GLY A 105 3.24 -24.86 17.39
C GLY A 105 4.10 -24.61 16.16
N PRO A 106 5.16 -25.40 15.93
CA PRO A 106 6.18 -25.09 14.92
C PRO A 106 5.60 -24.86 13.51
N VAL A 107 6.05 -23.74 12.91
CA VAL A 107 5.78 -23.35 11.52
C VAL A 107 6.51 -24.26 10.54
#